data_AF-A0A941Z9G2-F1
#
_entry.id   AF-A0A941Z9G2-F1
#
_cell.length_a   1.000
_cell.length_b   1.000
_cell.length_c   1.000
_cell.angle_alpha   90.00
_cell.angle_beta   90.00
_cell.angle_gamma   90.00
#
_symmetry.space_group_name_H-M   'P 1'
#
loop_
_entity.id
_entity.type
_entity.pdbx_description
1 polymer ?
#
loop_
_entity_poly.entity_id
_entity_poly.type
_entity_poly.pdbx_seq_one_letter_code
_entity_poly.pdbx_strand_id
1 'polypeptide(L)' 'MSARSGGRAFAARLVAWQARSGRHDLPWQRTRDPYLVWLSEVMLQQTQVATVIPYYTRF' A
#
# COMPACT_ATOMS: atom_id res chain seq x y z
N MET A 1 -23.84 -21.31 12.77
CA MET A 1 -22.55 -21.08 12.08
C MET A 1 -22.80 -20.30 10.79
N SER A 2 -22.92 -18.97 10.86
CA SER A 2 -23.04 -18.10 9.66
C SER A 2 -22.40 -16.75 9.94
N ALA A 3 -21.11 -16.63 9.67
CA ALA A 3 -20.35 -15.38 9.81
C ALA A 3 -19.36 -15.13 8.64
N ARG A 4 -19.42 -15.91 7.56
CA ARG A 4 -18.45 -15.81 6.44
C ARG A 4 -18.89 -14.89 5.29
N SER A 5 -20.14 -14.43 5.27
CA SER A 5 -20.71 -13.64 4.16
C SER A 5 -20.31 -12.16 4.21
N GLY A 6 -20.22 -11.60 5.42
CA GLY A 6 -19.91 -10.17 5.62
C GLY A 6 -18.50 -9.78 5.19
N GLY A 7 -17.52 -10.65 5.42
CA GLY A 7 -16.11 -10.39 5.07
C GLY A 7 -15.89 -10.25 3.56
N ARG A 8 -16.55 -11.07 2.74
CA ARG A 8 -16.42 -11.00 1.28
C ARG A 8 -17.06 -9.72 0.72
N ALA A 9 -18.21 -9.32 1.24
CA ALA A 9 -18.86 -8.06 0.86
C ALA A 9 -18.05 -6.82 1.27
N PHE A 10 -17.44 -6.86 2.46
CA PHE A 10 -16.52 -5.81 2.92
C PHE A 10 -15.28 -5.71 2.03
N ALA A 11 -14.60 -6.83 1.77
CA ALA A 11 -13.42 -6.87 0.92
C ALA A 11 -13.71 -6.34 -0.49
N ALA A 12 -14.82 -6.75 -1.11
CA ALA A 12 -15.22 -6.27 -2.43
C ALA A 12 -15.42 -4.74 -2.45
N ARG A 13 -16.07 -4.18 -1.41
CA ARG A 13 -16.27 -2.74 -1.28
C ARG A 13 -14.96 -1.99 -1.06
N LEU A 14 -14.06 -2.54 -0.24
CA LEU A 14 -12.74 -1.95 0.03
C LEU A 14 -11.88 -1.92 -1.24
N VAL A 15 -11.85 -3.02 -1.99
CA VAL A 15 -11.12 -3.10 -3.28
C VAL A 15 -11.68 -2.10 -4.29
N ALA A 16 -13.00 -2.00 -4.42
CA ALA A 16 -13.63 -1.05 -5.32
C ALA A 16 -13.33 0.42 -4.94
N TRP A 17 -13.29 0.74 -3.65
CA TRP A 17 -12.88 2.05 -3.18
C TRP A 17 -11.38 2.31 -3.43
N GLN A 18 -10.52 1.33 -3.13
CA GLN A 18 -9.09 1.47 -3.34
C GLN A 18 -8.77 1.69 -4.82
N ALA A 19 -9.45 1.01 -5.74
CA ALA A 19 -9.26 1.21 -7.17
C ALA A 19 -9.67 2.59 -7.67
N ARG A 20 -10.60 3.27 -6.98
CA ARG A 20 -11.13 4.59 -7.38
C ARG A 20 -10.46 5.76 -6.67
N SER A 21 -10.03 5.57 -5.43
CA SER A 21 -9.61 6.66 -4.53
C SER A 21 -8.37 6.31 -3.71
N GLY A 22 -7.77 5.15 -3.96
CA GLY A 22 -6.53 4.74 -3.31
C GLY A 22 -5.34 5.57 -3.78
N ARG A 23 -4.23 5.40 -3.08
CA ARG A 23 -2.93 5.89 -3.53
C ARG A 23 -2.40 4.92 -4.58
N HIS A 24 -2.08 5.44 -5.76
CA HIS A 24 -1.54 4.66 -6.88
C HIS A 24 -0.18 5.17 -7.38
N ASP A 25 0.21 6.37 -6.95
CA ASP A 25 1.38 7.07 -7.49
C ASP A 25 2.61 7.01 -6.58
N LEU A 26 2.59 6.17 -5.54
CA LEU A 26 3.74 6.02 -4.66
C LEU A 26 4.84 5.22 -5.40
N PRO A 27 6.12 5.65 -5.35
CA PRO A 27 7.20 5.01 -6.09
C PRO A 27 7.32 3.50 -5.84
N TRP A 28 7.17 3.07 -4.58
CA TRP A 28 7.24 1.67 -4.17
C TRP A 28 6.03 0.81 -4.61
N GLN A 29 4.95 1.42 -5.11
CA GLN A 29 3.83 0.68 -5.72
C GLN A 29 4.10 0.32 -7.19
N ARG A 30 5.15 0.87 -7.82
CA ARG A 30 5.48 0.69 -9.24
C ARG A 30 6.52 -0.40 -9.49
N THR A 31 6.96 -1.09 -8.44
CA THR A 31 7.95 -2.16 -8.50
C THR A 31 7.36 -3.48 -7.99
N ARG A 32 7.94 -4.60 -8.44
CA ARG A 32 7.68 -5.95 -7.90
C ARG A 32 8.91 -6.54 -7.20
N ASP A 33 9.97 -5.75 -7.09
CA ASP A 33 11.19 -6.16 -6.40
C ASP A 33 10.93 -6.23 -4.88
N PRO A 34 11.04 -7.42 -4.25
CA PRO A 34 10.77 -7.59 -2.83
C PRO A 34 11.71 -6.75 -1.95
N TYR A 35 12.95 -6.49 -2.40
CA TYR A 35 13.89 -5.65 -1.65
C TYR A 35 13.42 -4.20 -1.61
N LEU A 36 13.01 -3.66 -2.76
CA LEU A 36 12.52 -2.29 -2.85
C LEU A 36 11.16 -2.09 -2.14
N VAL A 37 10.33 -3.13 -2.07
CA VAL A 37 9.11 -3.12 -1.26
C VAL A 37 9.46 -3.11 0.23
N TRP A 38 10.30 -4.03 0.69
CA TRP A 38 10.76 -4.10 2.08
C TRP A 38 11.43 -2.79 2.55
N LEU A 39 12.29 -2.21 1.71
CA LEU A 39 12.95 -0.94 2.02
C LEU A 39 11.93 0.19 2.29
N SER A 40 10.89 0.27 1.46
CA SER A 40 9.82 1.26 1.64
C SER A 40 9.06 1.07 2.96
N GLU A 41 8.81 -0.18 3.35
CA GLU A 41 8.14 -0.51 4.61
C GLU A 41 8.97 -0.10 5.81
N VAL A 42 10.28 -0.40 5.82
CA VAL A 42 11.20 -0.01 6.89
C VAL A 42 11.25 1.51 7.05
N MET A 43 11.33 2.27 5.95
CA MET A 43 11.33 3.74 6.00
C MET A 43 10.02 4.31 6.55
N LEU A 44 8.88 3.72 6.18
CA LEU A 44 7.54 4.18 6.57
C LEU A 44 7.15 3.86 8.02
N GLN A 45 7.87 3.00 8.73
CA GLN A 45 7.58 2.69 10.14
C GLN A 45 7.81 3.88 11.09
N GLN A 46 8.79 4.74 10.80
CA GLN A 46 9.21 5.83 11.69
C GLN A 46 9.04 7.22 11.07
N THR A 47 8.65 7.30 9.79
CA THR A 47 8.57 8.58 9.06
C THR A 47 7.31 8.69 8.20
N GLN A 48 6.99 9.91 7.77
CA GLN A 48 5.82 10.19 6.95
C GLN A 48 6.12 9.98 5.46
N VAL A 49 5.10 9.63 4.67
CA VAL A 49 5.20 9.40 3.21
C VAL A 49 5.95 10.53 2.49
N ALA A 50 5.63 11.79 2.78
CA ALA A 50 6.27 12.94 2.15
C ALA A 50 7.78 13.02 2.43
N THR A 51 8.20 12.60 3.63
CA THR A 51 9.62 12.52 4.00
C THR A 51 10.33 11.39 3.27
N VAL A 52 9.69 10.23 3.09
CA VAL A 52 10.32 9.04 2.48
C VAL A 52 10.59 9.20 0.98
N ILE A 53 9.68 9.81 0.23
CA ILE A 53 9.75 9.92 -1.25
C ILE A 53 11.15 10.34 -1.76
N PRO A 54 11.76 11.45 -1.27
CA PRO A 54 13.07 11.88 -1.76
C PRO A 54 14.22 10.96 -1.34
N TYR A 55 14.10 10.20 -0.25
CA TYR A 55 15.12 9.24 0.16
C TYR A 55 15.02 7.94 -0.64
N TYR A 56 13.81 7.42 -0.82
CA TYR A 56 13.55 6.22 -1.58
C TYR A 56 14.04 6.34 -3.04
N THR A 57 13.81 7.48 -3.67
CA THR A 57 14.18 7.72 -5.09
C THR A 57 15.70 7.84 -5.32
N ARG A 58 16.51 7.92 -4.26
CA ARG A 58 17.98 7.98 -4.34
C ARG A 58 18.66 6.61 -4.32
N PHE A 59 17.90 5.56 -3.99
CA PHE A 59 18.34 4.17 -4.07
C PHE A 59 18.01 3.60 -5.45
#